data_AF-A0A7Z0LHL8-F1
#
_entry.id   AF-A0A7Z0LHL8-F1
#
_cell.length_a   1.000
_cell.length_b   1.000
_cell.length_c   1.000
_cell.angle_alpha   90.00
_cell.angle_beta   90.00
_cell.angle_gamma   90.00
#
_symmetry.space_group_name_H-M   'P 1'
#
loop_
_entity.id
_entity.type
_entity.pdbx_description
1 polymer ?
#
loop_
_entity_poly.entity_id
_entity_poly.type
_entity_poly.pdbx_seq_one_letter_code
_entity_poly.pdbx_strand_id
1 'polypeptide(L)'
;MNNKKEQLELVQVEYDNKLVTLMFLDEDEGVLRNVKFNKQAYDSNKNQFVDDPKKAEQVDKWCEEYFDTTFDKLEDCVGVRRDVYIYDRFCSLFEVDMVNKFPEDMVGDIFNTEIEEIEDDGLKIVVKYRYNDTLYQSKFQYGTYVNSIKKWLVEPNNKIKAYDKFENKFKVPFSEKNTLIGRDIMVEVKKAMGKYTYGEIKPLKK
;
A
#
# COMPACT_ATOMS: atom_id res chain seq x y z
N MET A 1 -14.80 -10.38 -3.82
CA MET A 1 -15.13 -10.62 -5.24
C MET A 1 -13.83 -10.77 -5.97
N ASN A 2 -13.66 -11.84 -6.76
CA ASN A 2 -12.44 -12.06 -7.52
C ASN A 2 -12.43 -11.05 -8.67
N ASN A 3 -11.81 -9.89 -8.48
CA ASN A 3 -11.80 -8.81 -9.46
C ASN A 3 -10.72 -9.03 -10.53
N LYS A 4 -10.49 -10.28 -10.94
CA LYS A 4 -9.53 -10.63 -11.98
C LYS A 4 -10.29 -10.89 -13.28
N LYS A 5 -9.90 -10.22 -14.36
CA LYS A 5 -10.34 -10.53 -15.74
C LYS A 5 -9.18 -11.21 -16.45
N GLU A 6 -9.47 -12.30 -17.15
CA GLU A 6 -8.44 -13.12 -17.79
C GLU A 6 -8.28 -12.75 -19.26
N GLN A 7 -7.05 -12.78 -19.75
CA GLN A 7 -6.73 -12.68 -21.17
C GLN A 7 -7.28 -11.44 -21.89
N LEU A 8 -7.30 -10.29 -21.23
CA LEU A 8 -7.63 -9.02 -21.88
C LEU A 8 -6.50 -8.62 -22.84
N GLU A 9 -6.86 -8.07 -23.99
CA GLU A 9 -5.91 -7.69 -25.04
C GLU A 9 -5.41 -6.26 -24.82
N LEU A 10 -4.09 -6.08 -24.83
CA LEU A 10 -3.46 -4.75 -24.81
C LEU A 10 -3.69 -4.08 -26.16
N VAL A 11 -4.53 -3.05 -26.21
CA VAL A 11 -4.89 -2.38 -27.48
C VAL A 11 -4.18 -1.05 -27.69
N GLN A 12 -3.65 -0.45 -26.62
CA GLN A 12 -2.97 0.84 -26.69
C GLN A 12 -1.97 1.01 -25.55
N VAL A 13 -0.86 1.68 -25.86
CA VAL A 13 0.17 2.09 -24.89
C VAL A 13 0.38 3.60 -25.01
N GLU A 14 0.35 4.30 -23.89
CA GLU A 14 0.62 5.74 -23.83
C GLU A 14 1.74 6.05 -22.85
N TYR A 15 2.73 6.81 -23.30
CA TYR A 15 3.84 7.28 -22.47
C TYR A 15 3.61 8.73 -22.04
N ASP A 16 3.78 8.96 -20.75
CA ASP A 16 3.91 10.29 -20.14
C ASP A 16 5.19 10.32 -19.30
N ASN A 17 6.30 10.67 -19.95
CA ASN A 17 7.63 10.75 -19.34
C ASN A 17 8.06 9.42 -18.68
N LYS A 18 7.97 9.32 -17.35
CA LYS A 18 8.36 8.14 -16.56
C LYS A 18 7.18 7.24 -16.17
N LEU A 19 6.00 7.54 -16.70
CA LEU A 19 4.77 6.78 -16.56
C LEU A 19 4.39 6.20 -17.93
N VAL A 20 3.98 4.95 -17.94
CA VAL A 20 3.30 4.32 -19.08
C VAL A 20 1.93 3.83 -18.64
N THR A 21 0.92 4.06 -19.49
CA THR A 21 -0.44 3.56 -19.33
C THR A 21 -0.70 2.50 -20.39
N LEU A 22 -0.93 1.26 -19.95
CA LEU A 22 -1.28 0.11 -20.76
C LEU A 22 -2.81 -0.02 -20.74
N MET A 23 -3.45 0.04 -21.90
CA MET A 23 -4.90 -0.01 -22.01
C MET A 23 -5.34 -1.37 -22.54
N PHE A 24 -6.00 -2.15 -21.69
CA PHE A 24 -6.53 -3.46 -22.02
C PHE A 24 -8.01 -3.38 -22.36
N LEU A 25 -8.43 -4.01 -23.45
CA LEU A 25 -9.83 -4.06 -23.86
C LEU A 25 -10.57 -5.16 -23.09
N ASP A 26 -11.60 -4.76 -22.33
CA ASP A 26 -12.61 -5.65 -21.73
C ASP A 26 -13.83 -5.63 -22.64
N GLU A 27 -13.86 -6.55 -23.62
CA GLU A 27 -14.91 -6.63 -24.63
C GLU A 27 -16.30 -6.89 -24.03
N ASP A 28 -16.35 -7.69 -22.96
CA ASP A 28 -17.60 -8.06 -22.28
C ASP A 28 -18.32 -6.84 -21.71
N GLU A 29 -17.56 -5.88 -21.18
CA GLU A 29 -18.10 -4.65 -20.58
C GLU A 29 -17.98 -3.43 -21.50
N GLY A 30 -17.29 -3.55 -22.64
CA GLY A 30 -17.06 -2.44 -23.57
C GLY A 30 -16.24 -1.30 -22.97
N VAL A 31 -15.29 -1.63 -22.08
CA VAL A 31 -14.46 -0.64 -21.35
C VAL A 31 -12.97 -0.91 -21.51
N LEU A 32 -12.16 0.14 -21.34
CA LEU A 32 -10.71 0.02 -21.22
C LEU A 32 -10.30 -0.11 -19.76
N ARG A 33 -9.43 -1.09 -19.47
CA ARG A 33 -8.79 -1.30 -18.18
C ARG A 33 -7.37 -0.77 -18.26
N ASN A 34 -7.11 0.30 -17.52
CA ASN A 34 -5.84 1.03 -17.57
C ASN A 34 -4.91 0.56 -16.46
N VAL A 35 -3.81 -0.10 -16.82
CA VAL A 35 -2.70 -0.44 -15.93
C VAL A 35 -1.60 0.60 -16.07
N LYS A 36 -1.01 1.02 -14.95
CA LYS A 36 0.01 2.09 -14.93
C LYS A 36 1.32 1.60 -14.34
N PHE A 37 2.41 1.70 -15.10
CA PHE A 37 3.76 1.52 -14.57
C PHE A 37 4.46 2.88 -14.48
N ASN A 38 4.87 3.27 -13.28
CA ASN A 38 5.52 4.55 -13.03
C ASN A 38 6.87 4.34 -12.35
N LYS A 39 7.96 4.73 -13.01
CA LYS A 39 9.33 4.61 -12.47
C LYS A 39 9.62 5.57 -11.31
N GLN A 40 8.70 6.48 -10.99
CA GLN A 40 8.82 7.46 -9.91
C GLN A 40 7.93 7.14 -8.73
N ALA A 41 8.43 7.39 -7.51
CA ALA A 41 7.63 7.29 -6.30
C ALA A 41 6.92 8.62 -6.01
N TYR A 42 5.70 8.56 -5.51
CA TYR A 42 5.01 9.76 -5.07
C TYR A 42 5.58 10.21 -3.72
N ASP A 43 6.25 11.35 -3.69
CA ASP A 43 6.72 11.97 -2.45
C ASP A 43 5.57 12.81 -1.87
N SER A 44 4.91 12.29 -0.83
CA SER A 44 3.83 12.99 -0.14
C SER A 44 4.27 14.28 0.55
N ASN A 45 5.57 14.45 0.84
CA ASN A 45 6.10 15.66 1.45
C ASN A 45 6.30 16.76 0.41
N LYS A 46 6.68 16.39 -0.81
CA LYS A 46 6.84 17.34 -1.92
C LYS A 46 5.59 17.47 -2.78
N ASN A 47 4.59 16.60 -2.56
CA ASN A 47 3.36 16.50 -3.33
C ASN A 47 3.64 16.38 -4.84
N GLN A 48 4.66 15.60 -5.19
CA GLN A 48 5.12 15.39 -6.56
C GLN A 48 5.75 14.00 -6.68
N PHE A 49 5.83 13.50 -7.91
CA PHE A 49 6.61 12.31 -8.21
C PHE A 49 8.10 12.63 -8.23
N VAL A 50 8.89 11.81 -7.56
CA VAL A 50 10.36 11.92 -7.51
C VAL A 50 10.98 10.60 -7.98
N ASP A 51 12.18 10.72 -8.55
CA ASP A 51 12.91 9.54 -8.99
C ASP A 51 13.25 8.64 -7.82
N ASP A 52 12.89 7.36 -7.96
CA ASP A 52 13.15 6.32 -6.99
C ASP A 52 13.82 5.14 -7.72
N PRO A 53 15.13 4.92 -7.52
CA PRO A 53 15.86 3.85 -8.19
C PRO A 53 15.26 2.47 -7.96
N LYS A 54 14.73 2.19 -6.76
CA LYS A 54 14.11 0.89 -6.46
C LYS A 54 12.83 0.71 -7.26
N LYS A 55 12.05 1.78 -7.39
CA LYS A 55 10.81 1.74 -8.17
C LYS A 55 11.08 1.64 -9.66
N ALA A 56 12.10 2.31 -10.16
CA ALA A 56 12.54 2.17 -11.54
C ALA A 56 12.95 0.73 -11.85
N GLU A 57 13.80 0.12 -11.02
CA GLU A 57 14.22 -1.28 -11.16
C GLU A 57 13.03 -2.24 -11.07
N GLN A 58 12.09 -1.98 -10.16
CA GLN A 58 10.89 -2.80 -10.04
C GLN A 58 10.02 -2.76 -11.29
N VAL A 59 9.85 -1.57 -11.88
CA VAL A 59 9.11 -1.41 -13.14
C VAL A 59 9.83 -2.11 -14.28
N ASP A 60 11.17 -2.02 -14.36
CA ASP A 60 11.93 -2.73 -15.38
C ASP A 60 11.76 -4.26 -15.24
N LYS A 61 11.74 -4.79 -14.01
CA LYS A 61 11.43 -6.21 -13.76
C LYS A 61 10.03 -6.59 -14.21
N TRP A 62 9.02 -5.73 -13.98
CA TRP A 62 7.67 -5.99 -14.46
C TRP A 62 7.56 -5.98 -15.98
N CYS A 63 8.31 -5.10 -16.66
CA CYS A 63 8.34 -5.09 -18.12
C CYS A 63 8.90 -6.42 -18.66
N GLU A 64 9.99 -6.90 -18.08
CA GLU A 64 10.58 -8.19 -18.43
C GLU A 64 9.62 -9.35 -18.11
N GLU A 65 9.11 -9.42 -16.87
CA GLU A 65 8.27 -10.52 -16.38
C GLU A 65 6.96 -10.65 -17.17
N TYR A 66 6.30 -9.52 -17.45
CA TYR A 66 4.99 -9.54 -18.09
C TYR A 66 5.04 -9.37 -19.60
N PHE A 67 6.11 -8.87 -20.18
CA PHE A 67 6.15 -8.55 -21.61
C PHE A 67 7.44 -8.95 -22.33
N ASP A 68 8.42 -9.53 -21.62
CA ASP A 68 9.73 -9.91 -22.17
C ASP A 68 10.40 -8.75 -22.93
N THR A 69 10.26 -7.54 -22.35
CA THR A 69 10.69 -6.30 -23.00
C THR A 69 11.09 -5.24 -21.98
N THR A 70 11.62 -4.14 -22.49
CA THR A 70 11.99 -2.96 -21.71
C THR A 70 10.87 -1.93 -21.66
N PHE A 71 10.86 -1.08 -20.62
CA PHE A 71 9.88 0.00 -20.47
C PHE A 71 9.63 0.81 -21.74
N ASP A 72 10.67 1.19 -22.49
CA ASP A 72 10.55 2.04 -23.68
C ASP A 72 9.99 1.31 -24.92
N LYS A 73 9.76 0.00 -24.83
CA LYS A 73 9.34 -0.88 -25.94
C LYS A 73 7.99 -1.56 -25.67
N LEU A 74 7.25 -1.10 -24.66
CA LEU A 74 5.94 -1.70 -24.35
C LEU A 74 4.91 -1.49 -25.47
N GLU A 75 5.10 -0.50 -26.35
CA GLU A 75 4.25 -0.29 -27.53
C GLU A 75 4.32 -1.46 -28.53
N ASP A 76 5.46 -2.15 -28.61
CA ASP A 76 5.64 -3.34 -29.47
C ASP A 76 4.79 -4.53 -28.96
N CYS A 77 4.25 -4.45 -27.75
CA CYS A 77 3.45 -5.49 -27.12
C CYS A 77 1.94 -5.32 -27.35
N VAL A 78 1.50 -4.33 -28.13
CA VAL A 78 0.08 -4.22 -28.53
C VAL A 78 -0.37 -5.51 -29.22
N GLY A 79 -1.52 -6.05 -28.81
CA GLY A 79 -2.06 -7.36 -29.20
C GLY A 79 -1.75 -8.49 -28.20
N VAL A 80 -0.84 -8.29 -27.25
CA VAL A 80 -0.57 -9.29 -26.19
C VAL A 80 -1.75 -9.36 -25.22
N ARG A 81 -2.09 -10.59 -24.81
CA ARG A 81 -3.16 -10.86 -23.83
C ARG A 81 -2.60 -11.10 -22.43
N ARG A 82 -3.21 -10.48 -21.42
CA ARG A 82 -2.83 -10.62 -20.01
C ARG A 82 -4.03 -10.65 -19.09
N ASP A 83 -3.81 -11.24 -17.93
CA ASP A 83 -4.76 -11.18 -16.83
C ASP A 83 -4.64 -9.82 -16.12
N VAL A 84 -5.77 -9.21 -15.81
CA VAL A 84 -5.84 -7.87 -15.21
C VAL A 84 -6.66 -7.93 -13.93
N TYR A 85 -6.05 -7.50 -12.83
CA TYR A 85 -6.68 -7.30 -11.54
C TYR A 85 -7.27 -5.90 -11.46
N ILE A 86 -8.56 -5.81 -11.14
CA ILE A 86 -9.37 -4.59 -11.14
C ILE A 86 -9.65 -4.17 -9.69
N TYR A 87 -9.25 -2.96 -9.34
CA TYR A 87 -9.54 -2.35 -8.03
C TYR A 87 -10.41 -1.10 -8.23
N ASP A 88 -11.02 -0.61 -7.15
CA ASP A 88 -11.95 0.54 -7.18
C ASP A 88 -11.39 1.79 -7.88
N ARG A 89 -10.05 1.96 -7.90
CA ARG A 89 -9.39 3.18 -8.39
C ARG A 89 -8.30 2.94 -9.43
N PHE A 90 -7.92 1.68 -9.68
CA PHE A 90 -6.82 1.35 -10.60
C PHE A 90 -6.89 -0.13 -11.03
N CYS A 91 -6.14 -0.49 -12.07
CA CYS A 91 -5.93 -1.87 -12.47
C CYS A 91 -4.43 -2.25 -12.33
N SER A 92 -4.14 -3.53 -12.19
CA SER A 92 -2.78 -4.08 -12.09
C SER A 92 -2.66 -5.39 -12.88
N LEU A 93 -1.45 -5.77 -13.29
CA LEU A 93 -1.16 -7.10 -13.86
C LEU A 93 -0.88 -8.16 -12.80
N PHE A 94 -0.82 -7.76 -11.53
CA PHE A 94 -0.56 -8.63 -10.39
C PHE A 94 -1.48 -8.26 -9.23
N GLU A 95 -1.66 -9.22 -8.33
CA GLU A 95 -2.41 -9.00 -7.10
C GLU A 95 -1.66 -8.00 -6.21
N VAL A 96 -2.37 -6.97 -5.76
CA VAL A 96 -1.86 -5.95 -4.88
C VAL A 96 -2.50 -6.20 -3.52
N ASP A 97 -1.67 -6.54 -2.55
CA ASP A 97 -2.05 -6.57 -1.14
C ASP A 97 -2.40 -5.14 -0.67
N MET A 98 -3.66 -4.75 -0.87
CA MET A 98 -4.15 -3.46 -0.39
C MET A 98 -4.30 -3.52 1.12
N VAL A 99 -3.75 -2.53 1.81
CA VAL A 99 -4.06 -2.38 3.24
C VAL A 99 -5.50 -1.91 3.38
N ASN A 100 -6.35 -2.80 3.86
CA ASN A 100 -7.78 -2.56 3.98
C ASN A 100 -8.11 -1.74 5.24
N LYS A 101 -9.27 -1.09 5.19
CA LYS A 101 -9.91 -0.52 6.38
C LYS A 101 -10.88 -1.54 6.94
N PHE A 102 -11.04 -1.57 8.26
CA PHE A 102 -12.09 -2.39 8.85
C PHE A 102 -13.47 -1.87 8.43
N PRO A 103 -14.41 -2.74 8.07
CA PRO A 103 -15.79 -2.35 7.84
C PRO A 103 -16.43 -1.85 9.15
N GLU A 104 -17.53 -1.10 9.04
CA GLU A 104 -18.14 -0.45 10.22
C GLU A 104 -18.83 -1.43 11.17
N ASP A 105 -19.31 -2.55 10.65
CA ASP A 105 -19.98 -3.62 11.40
C ASP A 105 -19.02 -4.39 12.32
N MET A 106 -17.73 -4.39 12.01
CA MET A 106 -16.69 -4.96 12.86
C MET A 106 -16.30 -4.07 14.05
N VAL A 107 -16.82 -2.85 14.18
CA VAL A 107 -16.47 -1.97 15.30
C VAL A 107 -16.86 -2.61 16.63
N GLY A 108 -15.88 -2.81 17.51
CA GLY A 108 -16.02 -3.51 18.79
C GLY A 108 -15.49 -4.94 18.78
N ASP A 109 -15.24 -5.52 17.60
CA ASP A 109 -14.66 -6.85 17.47
C ASP A 109 -13.24 -6.90 18.03
N ILE A 110 -12.92 -8.02 18.66
CA ILE A 110 -11.59 -8.32 19.18
C ILE A 110 -11.14 -9.66 18.60
N PHE A 111 -9.98 -9.68 17.96
CA PHE A 111 -9.40 -10.88 17.38
C PHE A 111 -7.89 -10.96 17.66
N ASN A 112 -7.35 -12.17 17.54
CA ASN A 112 -5.92 -12.41 17.60
C ASN A 112 -5.36 -12.57 16.18
N THR A 113 -4.14 -12.11 15.98
CA THR A 113 -3.40 -12.19 14.71
C THR A 113 -1.91 -12.10 15.01
N GLU A 114 -1.07 -12.39 14.02
CA GLU A 114 0.37 -12.18 14.12
C GLU A 114 0.80 -10.90 13.39
N ILE A 115 1.90 -10.30 13.85
CA ILE A 115 2.54 -9.17 13.15
C ILE A 115 3.30 -9.70 11.95
N GLU A 116 3.04 -9.15 10.76
CA GLU A 116 3.78 -9.49 9.54
C GLU A 116 4.95 -8.55 9.29
N GLU A 117 4.78 -7.26 9.56
CA GLU A 117 5.78 -6.24 9.20
C GLU A 117 5.70 -5.00 10.09
N ILE A 118 6.86 -4.39 10.38
CA ILE A 118 6.95 -3.11 11.08
C ILE A 118 7.91 -2.14 10.38
N GLU A 119 7.37 -1.03 9.91
CA GLU A 119 8.11 0.00 9.16
C GLU A 119 8.01 1.37 9.81
N ASP A 120 9.00 2.23 9.55
CA ASP A 120 8.92 3.67 9.81
C ASP A 120 9.16 4.40 8.48
N ASP A 121 8.16 5.16 8.03
CA ASP A 121 8.21 5.89 6.75
C ASP A 121 8.72 7.34 6.90
N GLY A 122 9.20 7.70 8.08
CA GLY A 122 9.65 9.05 8.40
C GLY A 122 8.54 10.00 8.86
N LEU A 123 7.28 9.57 8.88
CA LEU A 123 6.12 10.31 9.40
C LEU A 123 5.29 9.49 10.40
N LYS A 124 5.40 8.17 10.35
CA LYS A 124 4.65 7.24 11.21
C LYS A 124 5.36 5.90 11.30
N ILE A 125 5.16 5.23 12.43
CA ILE A 125 5.43 3.78 12.53
C ILE A 125 4.18 3.04 12.06
N VAL A 126 4.35 2.03 11.20
CA VAL A 126 3.29 1.18 10.65
C VAL A 126 3.53 -0.25 11.12
N VAL A 127 2.51 -0.87 11.71
CA VAL A 127 2.49 -2.29 12.07
C VAL A 127 1.44 -2.98 11.21
N LYS A 128 1.85 -3.90 10.35
CA LYS A 128 0.97 -4.66 9.44
C LYS A 128 0.73 -6.07 9.97
N TYR A 129 -0.48 -6.58 9.77
CA TYR A 129 -0.93 -7.90 10.22
C TYR A 129 -2.10 -8.39 9.35
N ARG A 130 -2.27 -9.71 9.21
CA ARG A 130 -3.35 -10.32 8.42
C ARG A 130 -4.46 -10.91 9.28
N TYR A 131 -5.70 -10.56 8.96
CA TYR A 131 -6.88 -11.17 9.56
C TYR A 131 -7.84 -11.61 8.46
N ASN A 132 -8.22 -12.89 8.44
CA ASN A 132 -9.03 -13.51 7.37
C ASN A 132 -8.48 -13.19 5.97
N ASP A 133 -7.20 -13.53 5.74
CA ASP A 133 -6.45 -13.29 4.50
C ASP A 133 -6.37 -11.83 4.05
N THR A 134 -6.81 -10.90 4.89
CA THR A 134 -6.87 -9.48 4.58
C THR A 134 -5.81 -8.72 5.35
N LEU A 135 -4.97 -7.97 4.63
CA LEU A 135 -3.92 -7.14 5.24
C LEU A 135 -4.51 -5.88 5.87
N TYR A 136 -4.25 -5.71 7.17
CA TYR A 136 -4.60 -4.51 7.94
C TYR A 136 -3.34 -3.86 8.51
N GLN A 137 -3.48 -2.63 9.01
CA GLN A 137 -2.40 -1.94 9.69
C GLN A 137 -2.88 -1.06 10.84
N SER A 138 -2.02 -0.93 11.85
CA SER A 138 -2.13 0.09 12.89
C SER A 138 -0.98 1.09 12.76
N LYS A 139 -1.26 2.37 13.00
CA LYS A 139 -0.31 3.47 12.77
C LYS A 139 -0.04 4.24 14.05
N PHE A 140 1.22 4.55 14.29
CA PHE A 140 1.65 5.51 15.31
C PHE A 140 2.11 6.77 14.58
N GLN A 141 1.14 7.64 14.26
CA GLN A 141 1.38 8.88 13.52
C GLN A 141 2.15 9.89 14.36
N TYR A 142 3.19 10.49 13.79
CA TYR A 142 3.93 11.59 14.41
C TYR A 142 4.23 12.78 13.48
N GLY A 143 4.06 12.60 12.17
CA GLY A 143 4.02 13.69 11.22
C GLY A 143 2.69 14.43 11.31
N THR A 144 2.71 15.73 11.01
CA THR A 144 1.53 16.58 10.96
C THR A 144 1.44 17.28 9.63
N TYR A 145 0.23 17.31 9.07
CA TYR A 145 -0.04 18.01 7.83
C TYR A 145 -0.23 19.50 8.11
N VAL A 146 0.67 20.32 7.57
CA VAL A 146 0.62 21.77 7.70
C VAL A 146 -0.08 22.35 6.47
N ASN A 147 -1.36 22.69 6.64
CA ASN A 147 -2.23 23.17 5.56
C ASN A 147 -1.67 24.38 4.79
N SER A 148 -1.01 25.32 5.47
CA SER A 148 -0.50 26.56 4.87
C SER A 148 0.54 26.30 3.78
N ILE A 149 1.38 25.27 3.95
CA ILE A 149 2.40 24.87 2.99
C ILE A 149 2.04 23.59 2.24
N LYS A 150 0.90 22.96 2.57
CA LYS A 150 0.40 21.70 2.02
C LYS A 150 1.40 20.54 2.12
N LYS A 151 2.14 20.45 3.23
CA LYS A 151 3.17 19.42 3.45
C LYS A 151 2.99 18.71 4.78
N TRP A 152 3.38 17.45 4.81
CA TRP A 152 3.64 16.73 6.04
C TRP A 152 5.00 17.12 6.59
N LEU A 153 5.06 17.46 7.87
CA LEU A 153 6.30 17.74 8.58
C LEU A 153 6.39 16.84 9.83
N VAL A 154 7.61 16.44 10.16
CA VAL A 154 7.89 15.72 11.40
C VAL A 154 7.81 16.70 12.56
N GLU A 155 6.99 16.37 13.55
CA GLU A 155 7.02 17.06 14.84
C GLU A 155 7.89 16.26 15.83
N PRO A 156 9.06 16.78 16.26
CA PRO A 156 9.99 16.03 17.10
C PRO A 156 9.35 15.47 18.38
N ASN A 157 8.51 16.26 19.04
CA ASN A 157 7.81 15.85 20.26
C ASN A 157 6.80 14.73 20.01
N ASN A 158 6.10 14.74 18.87
CA ASN A 158 5.18 13.67 18.53
C ASN A 158 5.94 12.41 18.12
N LYS A 159 7.12 12.55 17.50
CA LYS A 159 7.98 11.42 17.17
C LYS A 159 8.40 10.67 18.43
N ILE A 160 8.92 11.39 19.42
CA ILE A 160 9.26 10.80 20.73
C ILE A 160 8.04 10.08 21.32
N LYS A 161 6.89 10.74 21.40
CA LYS A 161 5.65 10.13 21.91
C LYS A 161 5.19 8.90 21.13
N ALA A 162 5.38 8.86 19.81
CA ALA A 162 4.99 7.72 18.98
C ALA A 162 5.89 6.53 19.23
N TYR A 163 7.21 6.76 19.36
CA TYR A 163 8.18 5.74 19.77
C TYR A 163 7.87 5.25 21.19
N ASP A 164 7.67 6.14 22.16
CA ASP A 164 7.28 5.76 23.52
C ASP A 164 5.99 4.94 23.54
N LYS A 165 4.99 5.30 22.73
CA LYS A 165 3.74 4.53 22.61
C LYS A 165 3.98 3.14 22.03
N PHE A 166 4.85 3.03 21.02
CA PHE A 166 5.24 1.75 20.45
C PHE A 166 5.91 0.88 21.51
N GLU A 167 6.94 1.39 22.18
CA GLU A 167 7.68 0.66 23.20
C GLU A 167 6.79 0.27 24.38
N ASN A 168 5.92 1.17 24.83
CA ASN A 168 4.96 0.86 25.88
C ASN A 168 3.93 -0.18 25.46
N LYS A 169 3.59 -0.26 24.17
CA LYS A 169 2.60 -1.21 23.65
C LYS A 169 3.21 -2.59 23.42
N PHE A 170 4.42 -2.68 22.88
CA PHE A 170 5.08 -3.95 22.54
C PHE A 170 6.12 -4.42 23.55
N LYS A 171 6.50 -3.58 24.51
CA LYS A 171 7.52 -3.83 25.53
C LYS A 171 8.93 -4.09 24.96
N VAL A 172 9.17 -3.60 23.75
CA VAL A 172 10.42 -3.75 22.99
C VAL A 172 10.75 -2.40 22.37
N PRO A 173 12.02 -1.94 22.43
CA PRO A 173 12.42 -0.69 21.78
C PRO A 173 12.24 -0.76 20.26
N PHE A 174 11.97 0.36 19.59
CA PHE A 174 11.75 0.33 18.14
C PHE A 174 12.96 -0.21 17.35
N SER A 175 14.18 -0.03 17.87
CA SER A 175 15.41 -0.60 17.30
C SER A 175 15.39 -2.13 17.21
N GLU A 176 14.60 -2.79 18.04
CA GLU A 176 14.45 -4.25 18.11
C GLU A 176 13.12 -4.74 17.51
N LYS A 177 12.41 -3.88 16.77
CA LYS A 177 11.08 -4.18 16.18
C LYS A 177 11.00 -5.50 15.42
N ASN A 178 12.09 -5.94 14.78
CA ASN A 178 12.10 -7.16 13.98
C ASN A 178 11.90 -8.43 14.83
N THR A 179 12.14 -8.36 16.15
CA THR A 179 11.84 -9.45 17.10
C THR A 179 10.33 -9.65 17.33
N LEU A 180 9.51 -8.69 16.90
CA LEU A 180 8.05 -8.75 17.02
C LEU A 180 7.39 -9.38 15.81
N ILE A 181 8.10 -9.61 14.71
CA ILE A 181 7.54 -10.26 13.52
C ILE A 181 7.20 -11.71 13.86
N GLY A 182 5.99 -12.16 13.49
CA GLY A 182 5.43 -13.46 13.88
C GLY A 182 4.90 -13.51 15.31
N ARG A 183 4.90 -12.39 16.06
CA ARG A 183 4.38 -12.36 17.42
C ARG A 183 2.87 -12.18 17.43
N ASP A 184 2.19 -12.99 18.23
CA ASP A 184 0.77 -12.85 18.52
C ASP A 184 0.43 -11.50 19.14
N ILE A 185 -0.58 -10.85 18.57
CA ILE A 185 -1.19 -9.62 19.06
C ILE A 185 -2.71 -9.77 19.10
N MET A 186 -3.31 -9.03 20.03
CA MET A 186 -4.76 -8.85 20.10
C MET A 186 -5.12 -7.49 19.54
N VAL A 187 -6.08 -7.43 18.62
CA VAL A 187 -6.53 -6.21 17.94
C VAL A 187 -8.00 -6.00 18.26
N GLU A 188 -8.35 -4.79 18.72
CA GLU A 188 -9.74 -4.34 18.84
C GLU A 188 -10.05 -3.35 17.71
N VAL A 189 -11.12 -3.57 16.96
CA VAL A 189 -11.55 -2.62 15.93
C VAL A 189 -12.29 -1.46 16.60
N LYS A 190 -11.80 -0.23 16.40
CA LYS A 190 -12.37 0.99 16.96
C LYS A 190 -12.74 1.99 15.89
N LYS A 191 -13.58 2.96 16.25
CA LYS A 191 -14.00 4.07 15.40
C LYS A 191 -13.51 5.40 15.98
N ALA A 192 -12.59 6.08 15.29
CA ALA A 192 -12.15 7.43 15.64
C ALA A 192 -13.05 8.48 14.99
N MET A 193 -13.35 9.56 15.73
CA MET A 193 -14.15 10.70 15.27
C MET A 193 -15.52 10.28 14.67
N GLY A 194 -16.07 9.14 15.11
CA GLY A 194 -17.33 8.59 14.59
C GLY A 194 -17.29 8.15 13.12
N LYS A 195 -16.12 8.19 12.45
CA LYS A 195 -16.01 8.01 10.99
C LYS A 195 -14.89 7.05 10.55
N TYR A 196 -13.76 7.02 11.25
CA TYR A 196 -12.58 6.30 10.76
C TYR A 196 -12.35 5.04 11.58
N THR A 197 -12.61 3.88 10.97
CA THR A 197 -12.31 2.58 11.57
C THR A 197 -10.81 2.31 11.56
N TYR A 198 -10.31 1.72 12.64
CA TYR A 198 -8.90 1.32 12.79
C TYR A 198 -8.75 0.18 13.80
N GLY A 199 -7.72 -0.64 13.64
CA GLY A 199 -7.37 -1.65 14.64
C GLY A 199 -6.51 -1.04 15.73
N GLU A 200 -6.94 -1.13 16.98
CA GLU A 200 -6.12 -0.85 18.15
C GLU A 200 -5.49 -2.15 18.65
N ILE A 201 -4.18 -2.29 18.42
CA ILE A 201 -3.38 -3.36 19.03
C ILE A 201 -3.37 -3.17 20.55
N LYS A 202 -3.68 -4.21 21.32
CA LYS A 202 -3.64 -4.17 22.79
C LYS A 202 -2.19 -4.25 23.28
N PRO A 203 -1.86 -3.61 24.41
CA PRO A 203 -0.54 -3.74 25.01
C PRO A 203 -0.20 -5.21 25.29
N LEU A 204 1.00 -5.63 24.91
CA LEU A 204 1.53 -6.93 25.25
C LEU A 204 1.80 -7.00 26.75
N LYS A 205 1.52 -8.16 27.33
CA LYS A 205 1.93 -8.46 28.71
C LYS A 205 3.46 -8.56 28.76
N LYS A 206 4.02 -8.14 29.89
CA LYS A 206 5.44 -8.38 30.19
C LYS A 206 5.72 -9.87 30.25
#